data_AF-A0A817AQF1-F1
#
_entry.id   AF-A0A817AQF1-F1
#
_cell.length_a   1.000
_cell.length_b   1.000
_cell.length_c   1.000
_cell.angle_alpha   90.00
_cell.angle_beta   90.00
_cell.angle_gamma   90.00
#
_symmetry.space_group_name_H-M   'P 1'
#
loop_
_entity.id
_entity.type
_entity.pdbx_description
1 polymer ?
#
loop_
_entity_poly.entity_id
_entity_poly.type
_entity_poly.pdbx_seq_one_letter_code
_entity_poly.pdbx_strand_id
1 'polypeptide(L)'
;MEHCSFEEMDELIRSSSHSVTPAVIDSSKTDQAVRNTTNDSPDIILKKIEDKFQIVFDRLARVERSKSTRTFMNNDSRPASSRSIQIENSTDLRSANLQAQEEISRLKLELAIARSQSNNNQSPSHHHRSSAFKPIPNLVSDNHIHSSHVRTPINIVTPNVIRSSPSPIPITSSSSSLNYSPLVSTPFTMNINNILPNFKGSAEERPVQFLTEFEIRAVSLVGKNDILLLQTVQQALSEGALIWFSQLQRSPDRAHNWKEFKTRFYERYRTPTKVEHLRTELRLLFQRYNESTLDYFERLKTLMVEIDPDCNDQWVKSKFIQKLRPDIRTRFDDDINLSIREVVRKAQAIETSIER
;
A
#
# COMPACT_ATOMS: atom_id res chain seq x y z
N MET A 1 6.31 21.36 -23.82
CA MET A 1 5.10 21.23 -23.00
C MET A 1 4.53 19.88 -23.35
N GLU A 2 4.75 18.89 -22.49
CA GLU A 2 4.22 17.54 -22.71
C GLU A 2 2.83 17.49 -22.07
N HIS A 3 1.83 17.09 -22.85
CA HIS A 3 0.49 16.88 -22.33
C HIS A 3 0.48 15.60 -21.50
N CYS A 4 0.12 15.71 -20.21
CA CYS A 4 -0.24 14.56 -19.38
C CYS A 4 -1.39 13.81 -20.06
N SER A 5 -1.28 12.49 -20.22
CA SER A 5 -2.27 11.74 -20.98
C SER A 5 -3.54 11.53 -20.16
N PHE A 6 -4.68 11.36 -20.85
CA PHE A 6 -5.97 11.08 -20.21
C PHE A 6 -5.93 9.80 -19.35
N GLU A 7 -5.07 8.85 -19.72
CA GLU A 7 -4.86 7.58 -19.00
C GLU A 7 -4.11 7.77 -17.66
N GLU A 8 -3.15 8.70 -17.58
CA GLU A 8 -2.48 9.04 -16.31
C GLU A 8 -3.45 9.66 -15.29
N MET A 9 -4.45 10.43 -15.74
CA MET A 9 -5.44 11.02 -14.85
C MET A 9 -6.46 10.01 -14.30
N ASP A 10 -6.89 9.02 -15.08
CA ASP A 10 -7.90 8.06 -14.62
C ASP A 10 -7.31 6.98 -13.67
N GLU A 11 -6.02 6.66 -13.81
CA GLU A 11 -5.29 5.77 -12.88
C GLU A 11 -5.07 6.41 -11.50
N LEU A 12 -4.87 7.74 -11.45
CA LEU A 12 -4.81 8.54 -10.21
C LEU A 12 -6.16 8.61 -9.46
N ILE A 13 -7.30 8.40 -10.14
CA ILE A 13 -8.62 8.48 -9.52
C ILE A 13 -9.07 7.11 -8.98
N ARG A 14 -8.75 6.00 -9.67
CA ARG A 14 -9.00 4.65 -9.15
C ARG A 14 -8.27 4.35 -7.85
N SER A 15 -7.08 4.91 -7.65
CA SER A 15 -6.21 4.63 -6.50
C SER A 15 -6.60 5.35 -5.20
N SER A 16 -7.57 6.28 -5.21
CA SER A 16 -8.00 7.05 -4.02
C SER A 16 -9.37 6.65 -3.46
N SER A 17 -9.99 5.60 -3.98
CA SER A 17 -11.29 5.11 -3.48
C SER A 17 -11.10 4.12 -2.33
N HIS A 18 -10.88 4.59 -1.10
CA HIS A 18 -11.34 3.99 0.18
C HIS A 18 -10.88 4.86 1.37
N SER A 19 -11.69 4.93 2.44
CA SER A 19 -11.46 5.70 3.69
C SER A 19 -11.45 7.24 3.58
N VAL A 20 -12.65 7.84 3.61
CA VAL A 20 -12.86 9.18 4.18
C VAL A 20 -13.93 9.07 5.27
N THR A 21 -13.58 9.36 6.52
CA THR A 21 -14.53 9.59 7.60
C THR A 21 -15.00 11.06 7.57
N PRO A 22 -16.29 11.34 7.79
CA PRO A 22 -16.79 12.71 7.70
C PRO A 22 -16.42 13.52 8.95
N ALA A 23 -15.63 14.57 8.76
CA ALA A 23 -15.54 15.66 9.74
C ALA A 23 -16.80 16.53 9.64
N VAL A 24 -17.41 16.84 10.77
CA VAL A 24 -18.58 17.73 10.83
C VAL A 24 -18.14 19.16 10.50
N ILE A 25 -18.59 19.68 9.35
CA ILE A 25 -18.37 21.06 8.92
C ILE A 25 -19.74 21.76 8.77
N ASP A 26 -19.84 22.93 9.40
CA ASP A 26 -21.01 23.79 9.46
C ASP A 26 -21.60 24.06 8.06
N SER A 27 -22.84 23.64 7.84
CA SER A 27 -23.49 23.64 6.53
C SER A 27 -24.03 25.01 6.10
N SER A 28 -23.87 26.06 6.91
CA SER A 28 -24.52 27.36 6.70
C SER A 28 -23.88 28.29 5.66
N LYS A 29 -22.69 27.96 5.10
CA LYS A 29 -21.95 28.83 4.17
C LYS A 29 -21.75 28.31 2.75
N THR A 30 -22.19 27.08 2.44
CA THR A 30 -21.87 26.43 1.15
C THR A 30 -22.97 26.60 0.09
N ASP A 31 -24.22 26.85 0.50
CA ASP A 31 -25.39 26.84 -0.40
C ASP A 31 -25.45 27.98 -1.43
N GLN A 32 -24.71 29.08 -1.20
CA GLN A 32 -24.83 30.28 -2.03
C GLN A 32 -23.86 30.30 -3.23
N ALA A 33 -22.89 29.37 -3.29
CA ALA A 33 -21.93 29.25 -4.39
C ALA A 33 -22.38 28.27 -5.51
N VAL A 34 -23.39 27.43 -5.25
CA VAL A 34 -23.79 26.32 -6.15
C VAL A 34 -24.94 26.69 -7.10
N ARG A 35 -25.64 27.81 -6.88
CA ARG A 35 -26.88 28.17 -7.61
C ARG A 35 -26.69 28.94 -8.93
N ASN A 36 -25.46 29.26 -9.34
CA ASN A 36 -25.20 30.12 -10.51
C ASN A 36 -24.56 29.43 -11.72
N THR A 37 -24.49 28.09 -11.76
CA THR A 37 -24.04 27.33 -12.95
C THR A 37 -25.21 26.56 -13.56
N THR A 38 -26.12 27.29 -14.21
CA THR A 38 -27.23 26.73 -14.99
C THR A 38 -26.81 26.39 -16.42
N ASN A 39 -27.30 25.24 -16.91
CA ASN A 39 -27.31 24.79 -18.32
C ASN A 39 -26.00 24.33 -19.00
N ASP A 40 -24.86 24.27 -18.30
CA ASP A 40 -23.67 23.60 -18.88
C ASP A 40 -23.83 22.07 -18.91
N SER A 41 -23.41 21.44 -20.03
CA SER A 41 -23.28 19.97 -20.12
C SER A 41 -22.29 19.45 -19.06
N PRO A 42 -22.49 18.25 -18.47
CA PRO A 42 -21.53 17.67 -17.51
C PRO A 42 -20.09 17.62 -18.03
N ASP A 43 -19.86 17.42 -19.33
CA ASP A 43 -18.52 17.45 -19.93
C ASP A 43 -17.86 18.84 -19.88
N ILE A 44 -18.67 19.90 -20.00
CA ILE A 44 -18.21 21.30 -19.87
C ILE A 44 -17.87 21.60 -18.41
N ILE A 45 -18.65 21.06 -17.46
CA ILE A 45 -18.39 21.19 -16.02
C ILE A 45 -17.08 20.46 -15.66
N LEU A 46 -16.88 19.23 -16.13
CA LEU A 46 -15.64 18.47 -15.93
C LEU A 46 -14.43 19.23 -16.49
N LYS A 47 -14.51 19.71 -17.73
CA LYS A 47 -13.43 20.50 -18.34
C LYS A 47 -13.12 21.79 -17.55
N LYS A 48 -14.14 22.52 -17.08
CA LYS A 48 -13.95 23.69 -16.21
C LYS A 48 -13.28 23.35 -14.88
N ILE A 49 -13.46 22.14 -14.35
CA ILE A 49 -12.79 21.68 -13.13
C ILE A 49 -11.33 21.28 -13.43
N GLU A 50 -11.07 20.62 -14.57
CA GLU A 50 -9.72 20.30 -15.04
C GLU A 50 -8.88 21.57 -15.28
N ASP A 51 -9.46 22.58 -15.94
CA ASP A 51 -8.81 23.89 -16.14
C ASP A 51 -8.44 24.56 -14.80
N LYS A 52 -9.33 24.51 -13.79
CA LYS A 52 -9.03 25.00 -12.43
C LYS A 52 -7.88 24.21 -11.78
N PHE A 53 -7.86 22.89 -11.91
CA PHE A 53 -6.76 22.07 -11.38
C PHE A 53 -5.42 22.47 -12.00
N GLN A 54 -5.35 22.63 -13.33
CA GLN A 54 -4.12 23.03 -14.01
C GLN A 54 -3.60 24.39 -13.51
N ILE A 55 -4.49 25.36 -13.28
CA ILE A 55 -4.13 26.67 -12.72
C ILE A 55 -3.51 26.53 -11.32
N VAL A 56 -4.06 25.67 -10.46
CA VAL A 56 -3.51 25.46 -9.11
C VAL A 56 -2.15 24.72 -9.15
N PHE A 57 -2.00 23.73 -10.03
CA PHE A 57 -0.71 23.07 -10.27
C PHE A 57 0.37 24.05 -10.77
N ASP A 58 0.03 24.92 -11.71
CA ASP A 58 0.94 25.96 -12.22
C ASP A 58 1.37 26.94 -11.11
N ARG A 59 0.46 27.28 -10.18
CA ARG A 59 0.78 28.13 -9.01
C ARG A 59 1.72 27.42 -8.04
N LEU A 60 1.50 26.14 -7.75
CA LEU A 60 2.40 25.33 -6.92
C LEU A 60 3.79 25.19 -7.56
N ALA A 61 3.85 24.87 -8.86
CA ALA A 61 5.12 24.74 -9.60
C ALA A 61 5.90 26.07 -9.71
N ARG A 62 5.24 27.23 -9.59
CA ARG A 62 5.92 28.53 -9.43
C ARG A 62 6.48 28.68 -8.01
N VAL A 63 5.69 28.38 -6.98
CA VAL A 63 6.12 28.43 -5.56
C VAL A 63 7.32 27.53 -5.29
N GLU A 64 7.40 26.35 -5.89
CA GLU A 64 8.56 25.46 -5.75
C GLU A 64 9.81 25.99 -6.45
N ARG A 65 9.68 26.54 -7.66
CA ARG A 65 10.79 27.22 -8.35
C ARG A 65 11.32 28.40 -7.53
N SER A 66 10.44 29.19 -6.91
CA SER A 66 10.83 30.29 -6.00
C SER A 66 11.60 29.82 -4.76
N LYS A 67 11.35 28.60 -4.25
CA LYS A 67 12.16 28.01 -3.15
C LYS A 67 13.57 27.67 -3.63
N SER A 68 13.69 27.02 -4.79
CA SER A 68 14.99 26.56 -5.32
C SER A 68 15.95 27.71 -5.65
N THR A 69 15.45 28.83 -6.19
CA THR A 69 16.29 30.00 -6.51
C THR A 69 16.86 30.68 -5.26
N ARG A 70 16.19 30.57 -4.10
CA ARG A 70 16.62 31.22 -2.85
C ARG A 70 17.82 30.52 -2.18
N THR A 71 18.01 29.23 -2.45
CA THR A 71 19.11 28.44 -1.86
C THR A 71 20.48 28.76 -2.47
N PHE A 72 20.52 29.27 -3.72
CA PHE A 72 21.77 29.53 -4.45
C PHE A 72 22.44 30.89 -4.18
N MET A 73 21.79 31.79 -3.45
CA MET A 73 22.24 33.19 -3.26
C MET A 73 22.80 33.48 -1.85
N ASN A 74 22.95 32.46 -0.99
CA ASN A 74 23.09 32.66 0.45
C ASN A 74 24.49 32.34 1.02
N ASN A 75 25.54 32.41 0.18
CA ASN A 75 26.90 32.00 0.54
C ASN A 75 27.94 33.13 0.63
N ASP A 76 27.53 34.40 0.51
CA ASP A 76 28.43 35.56 0.66
C ASP A 76 28.18 36.37 1.93
N SER A 77 29.27 36.73 2.60
CA SER A 77 29.27 37.31 3.95
C SER A 77 28.87 38.80 3.97
N ARG A 78 27.74 39.16 4.60
CA ARG A 78 27.45 40.55 5.02
C ARG A 78 26.60 40.64 6.31
N PRO A 79 26.62 41.79 7.03
CA PRO A 79 26.36 41.83 8.47
C PRO A 79 24.88 41.88 8.87
N ALA A 80 24.64 41.62 10.16
CA ALA A 80 23.33 41.48 10.76
C ALA A 80 22.54 42.80 10.85
N SER A 81 21.66 43.06 9.88
CA SER A 81 20.60 44.07 9.98
C SER A 81 19.26 43.69 9.31
N SER A 82 19.13 42.48 8.75
CA SER A 82 18.00 42.10 7.87
C SER A 82 17.08 41.00 8.41
N ARG A 83 17.15 40.67 9.71
CA ARG A 83 16.43 39.51 10.29
C ARG A 83 14.90 39.63 10.28
N SER A 84 14.34 40.84 10.36
CA SER A 84 12.88 41.03 10.41
C SER A 84 12.18 40.73 9.07
N ILE A 85 12.79 41.12 7.94
CA ILE A 85 12.18 40.98 6.60
C ILE A 85 12.16 39.51 6.13
N GLN A 86 13.03 38.65 6.68
CA GLN A 86 13.08 37.23 6.31
C GLN A 86 11.93 36.39 6.91
N ILE A 87 11.30 36.84 8.01
CA ILE A 87 10.27 36.06 8.70
C ILE A 87 8.91 36.20 7.98
N GLU A 88 8.50 37.43 7.63
CA GLU A 88 7.23 37.72 6.95
C GLU A 88 7.11 37.00 5.59
N ASN A 89 8.20 36.98 4.82
CA ASN A 89 8.26 36.27 3.54
C ASN A 89 8.18 34.72 3.65
N SER A 90 8.34 34.15 4.85
CA SER A 90 8.24 32.71 5.10
C SER A 90 6.82 32.30 5.51
N THR A 91 6.15 33.15 6.29
CA THR A 91 4.74 32.98 6.65
C THR A 91 3.82 33.02 5.43
N ASP A 92 4.07 33.94 4.50
CA ASP A 92 3.26 34.10 3.27
C ASP A 92 3.38 32.91 2.31
N LEU A 93 4.56 32.30 2.23
CA LEU A 93 4.75 31.11 1.38
C LEU A 93 4.10 29.86 1.99
N ARG A 94 3.98 29.81 3.32
CA ARG A 94 3.32 28.72 4.04
C ARG A 94 1.80 28.85 3.97
N SER A 95 1.26 30.06 4.11
CA SER A 95 -0.18 30.31 3.96
C SER A 95 -0.66 30.07 2.52
N ALA A 96 0.09 30.52 1.51
CA ALA A 96 -0.23 30.27 0.11
C ALA A 96 -0.24 28.76 -0.25
N ASN A 97 0.67 27.97 0.33
CA ASN A 97 0.71 26.52 0.13
C ASN A 97 -0.47 25.80 0.82
N LEU A 98 -0.84 26.24 2.03
CA LEU A 98 -2.02 25.72 2.73
C LEU A 98 -3.32 26.03 1.97
N GLN A 99 -3.47 27.27 1.49
CA GLN A 99 -4.61 27.69 0.68
C GLN A 99 -4.74 26.87 -0.62
N ALA A 100 -3.62 26.57 -1.30
CA ALA A 100 -3.63 25.72 -2.49
C ALA A 100 -4.06 24.27 -2.17
N GLN A 101 -3.70 23.72 -1.00
CA GLN A 101 -4.13 22.39 -0.57
C GLN A 101 -5.63 22.34 -0.22
N GLU A 102 -6.18 23.39 0.38
CA GLU A 102 -7.63 23.54 0.60
C GLU A 102 -8.38 23.66 -0.75
N GLU A 103 -7.87 24.44 -1.69
CA GLU A 103 -8.44 24.60 -3.03
C GLU A 103 -8.47 23.27 -3.81
N ILE A 104 -7.38 22.50 -3.78
CA ILE A 104 -7.33 21.13 -4.34
C ILE A 104 -8.36 20.21 -3.68
N SER A 105 -8.50 20.27 -2.36
CA SER A 105 -9.44 19.42 -1.61
C SER A 105 -10.90 19.74 -1.97
N ARG A 106 -11.21 21.03 -2.14
CA ARG A 106 -12.51 21.51 -2.61
C ARG A 106 -12.81 21.07 -4.05
N LEU A 107 -11.86 21.22 -4.97
CA LEU A 107 -12.05 20.82 -6.38
C LEU A 107 -12.22 19.30 -6.54
N LYS A 108 -11.56 18.49 -5.69
CA LYS A 108 -11.78 17.04 -5.66
C LYS A 108 -13.21 16.68 -5.24
N LEU A 109 -13.78 17.40 -4.28
CA LEU A 109 -15.17 17.23 -3.86
C LEU A 109 -16.16 17.67 -4.97
N GLU A 110 -15.90 18.80 -5.63
CA GLU A 110 -16.68 19.30 -6.78
C GLU A 110 -16.70 18.27 -7.93
N LEU A 111 -15.55 17.67 -8.24
CA LEU A 111 -15.41 16.62 -9.27
C LEU A 111 -16.13 15.32 -8.90
N ALA A 112 -16.09 14.90 -7.63
CA ALA A 112 -16.82 13.72 -7.16
C ALA A 112 -18.36 13.90 -7.25
N ILE A 113 -18.86 15.11 -6.98
CA ILE A 113 -20.28 15.45 -7.13
C ILE A 113 -20.68 15.50 -8.62
N ALA A 114 -19.87 16.11 -9.49
CA ALA A 114 -20.14 16.14 -10.92
C ALA A 114 -20.21 14.72 -11.53
N ARG A 115 -19.29 13.82 -11.15
CA ARG A 115 -19.28 12.43 -11.62
C ARG A 115 -20.49 11.61 -11.14
N SER A 116 -20.98 11.83 -9.91
CA SER A 116 -22.17 11.12 -9.40
C SER A 116 -23.47 11.55 -10.08
N GLN A 117 -23.56 12.81 -10.53
CA GLN A 117 -24.69 13.32 -11.31
C GLN A 117 -24.73 12.76 -12.74
N SER A 118 -23.56 12.54 -13.37
CA SER A 118 -23.48 11.98 -14.73
C SER A 118 -23.99 10.54 -14.83
N ASN A 119 -23.63 9.69 -13.86
CA ASN A 119 -23.95 8.25 -13.88
C ASN A 119 -25.44 7.90 -13.72
N ASN A 120 -26.28 8.83 -13.22
CA ASN A 120 -27.71 8.55 -12.99
C ASN A 120 -28.59 8.69 -14.26
N ASN A 121 -28.04 9.15 -15.39
CA ASN A 121 -28.80 9.43 -16.62
C ASN A 121 -28.75 8.33 -17.69
N GLN A 122 -28.18 7.14 -17.40
CA GLN A 122 -28.17 6.01 -18.34
C GLN A 122 -28.99 4.81 -17.82
N SER A 123 -30.24 4.70 -18.29
CA SER A 123 -31.08 3.51 -18.12
C SER A 123 -31.04 2.62 -19.38
N PRO A 124 -30.85 1.29 -19.28
CA PRO A 124 -30.77 0.42 -20.44
C PRO A 124 -32.16 -0.01 -20.95
N SER A 125 -32.40 0.12 -22.26
CA SER A 125 -33.61 -0.37 -22.94
C SER A 125 -33.44 -1.84 -23.38
N HIS A 126 -34.39 -2.72 -23.02
CA HIS A 126 -34.39 -4.13 -23.46
C HIS A 126 -35.43 -4.46 -24.54
N HIS A 127 -34.96 -5.15 -25.59
CA HIS A 127 -35.66 -5.84 -26.68
C HIS A 127 -34.85 -7.12 -27.00
N HIS A 128 -35.35 -8.27 -27.46
CA HIS A 128 -36.71 -8.81 -27.68
C HIS A 128 -36.78 -10.22 -27.00
N ARG A 129 -37.66 -11.22 -27.25
CA ARG A 129 -38.75 -11.48 -28.23
C ARG A 129 -39.72 -12.54 -27.65
N SER A 130 -40.91 -12.70 -28.23
CA SER A 130 -41.88 -13.75 -27.86
C SER A 130 -41.63 -15.09 -28.56
N SER A 131 -41.97 -16.20 -27.89
CA SER A 131 -42.58 -17.40 -28.49
C SER A 131 -43.32 -18.19 -27.42
N ALA A 132 -44.33 -18.98 -27.78
CA ALA A 132 -45.32 -19.54 -26.84
C ALA A 132 -45.59 -21.03 -27.08
N PHE A 133 -45.90 -21.80 -26.01
CA PHE A 133 -46.79 -22.96 -26.09
C PHE A 133 -47.44 -23.33 -24.72
N LYS A 134 -48.75 -23.05 -24.64
CA LYS A 134 -49.92 -23.64 -23.92
C LYS A 134 -49.83 -24.47 -22.60
N PRO A 135 -50.94 -24.55 -21.80
CA PRO A 135 -50.88 -24.66 -20.33
C PRO A 135 -51.83 -25.69 -19.63
N ILE A 136 -51.92 -25.62 -18.28
CA ILE A 136 -52.99 -26.14 -17.34
C ILE A 136 -52.93 -27.67 -17.01
N PRO A 137 -53.34 -28.16 -15.80
CA PRO A 137 -54.03 -27.52 -14.66
C PRO A 137 -53.37 -27.61 -13.25
N ASN A 138 -53.99 -26.87 -12.30
CA ASN A 138 -53.79 -26.93 -10.84
C ASN A 138 -54.40 -28.18 -10.17
N LEU A 139 -53.80 -28.58 -9.04
CA LEU A 139 -54.48 -29.01 -7.80
C LEU A 139 -53.73 -28.28 -6.66
N VAL A 140 -54.28 -27.27 -5.97
CA VAL A 140 -55.44 -27.22 -5.07
C VAL A 140 -55.12 -27.75 -3.65
N SER A 141 -55.33 -26.85 -2.69
CA SER A 141 -55.51 -27.04 -1.25
C SER A 141 -54.30 -27.40 -0.35
N ASP A 142 -54.29 -27.01 0.92
CA ASP A 142 -54.88 -25.85 1.64
C ASP A 142 -54.53 -26.01 3.13
N ASN A 143 -54.20 -24.91 3.82
CA ASN A 143 -54.42 -24.75 5.27
C ASN A 143 -53.68 -25.75 6.23
N HIS A 144 -53.53 -25.51 7.55
CA HIS A 144 -54.10 -24.47 8.40
C HIS A 144 -53.17 -24.09 9.57
N ILE A 145 -53.55 -23.02 10.28
CA ILE A 145 -52.89 -22.48 11.47
C ILE A 145 -53.32 -23.26 12.73
N HIS A 146 -52.42 -23.52 13.69
CA HIS A 146 -52.78 -23.38 15.11
C HIS A 146 -51.60 -23.12 16.06
N SER A 147 -51.92 -22.42 17.16
CA SER A 147 -51.04 -22.00 18.25
C SER A 147 -51.46 -22.68 19.55
N SER A 148 -50.52 -22.96 20.46
CA SER A 148 -50.81 -22.99 21.91
C SER A 148 -49.55 -23.04 22.79
N HIS A 149 -49.48 -22.14 23.77
CA HIS A 149 -48.64 -22.27 24.98
C HIS A 149 -49.13 -23.40 25.90
N VAL A 150 -48.22 -24.07 26.61
CA VAL A 150 -48.40 -24.49 28.02
C VAL A 150 -47.06 -24.34 28.78
N ARG A 151 -47.12 -24.17 30.12
CA ARG A 151 -46.00 -23.89 31.05
C ARG A 151 -45.88 -24.97 32.14
N THR A 152 -44.71 -25.02 32.81
CA THR A 152 -44.47 -25.50 34.20
C THR A 152 -44.62 -27.02 34.53
N PRO A 153 -44.11 -27.54 35.68
CA PRO A 153 -43.30 -26.92 36.75
C PRO A 153 -41.99 -27.63 37.18
N ILE A 154 -41.33 -26.98 38.14
CA ILE A 154 -40.14 -27.33 38.95
C ILE A 154 -40.35 -28.57 39.85
N ASN A 155 -39.28 -29.28 40.22
CA ASN A 155 -39.14 -29.78 41.59
C ASN A 155 -37.68 -29.84 42.10
N ILE A 156 -37.46 -29.59 43.39
CA ILE A 156 -36.16 -29.46 44.07
C ILE A 156 -36.14 -30.36 45.31
N VAL A 157 -35.10 -31.19 45.50
CA VAL A 157 -34.78 -31.79 46.82
C VAL A 157 -33.27 -31.89 47.05
N THR A 158 -32.82 -31.18 48.08
CA THR A 158 -31.63 -31.43 48.94
C THR A 158 -32.17 -31.53 50.40
N PRO A 159 -31.41 -31.69 51.53
CA PRO A 159 -29.95 -31.57 51.75
C PRO A 159 -29.35 -32.59 52.79
N ASN A 160 -28.25 -32.18 53.48
CA ASN A 160 -27.67 -32.64 54.78
C ASN A 160 -26.57 -33.76 54.79
N VAL A 161 -25.50 -33.75 55.66
CA VAL A 161 -24.88 -32.69 56.51
C VAL A 161 -23.46 -33.06 57.06
N ILE A 162 -22.51 -32.09 57.12
CA ILE A 162 -21.46 -31.74 58.14
C ILE A 162 -20.79 -32.88 59.01
N ARG A 163 -19.45 -33.07 59.17
CA ARG A 163 -18.48 -32.25 60.00
C ARG A 163 -16.96 -32.71 60.04
N SER A 164 -16.04 -31.74 60.18
CA SER A 164 -14.73 -31.66 60.94
C SER A 164 -13.49 -32.59 60.75
N SER A 165 -12.38 -32.03 60.21
CA SER A 165 -11.03 -31.70 60.80
C SER A 165 -10.28 -32.59 61.84
N PRO A 166 -8.93 -32.44 62.08
CA PRO A 166 -7.77 -32.06 61.21
C PRO A 166 -6.39 -32.79 61.47
N SER A 167 -5.48 -32.82 60.45
CA SER A 167 -3.98 -32.89 60.53
C SER A 167 -3.25 -34.08 61.22
N PRO A 168 -1.90 -34.30 61.04
CA PRO A 168 -0.89 -33.67 60.17
C PRO A 168 -0.08 -34.65 59.24
N ILE A 169 0.91 -34.09 58.53
CA ILE A 169 1.84 -34.67 57.53
C ILE A 169 2.80 -35.74 58.10
N PRO A 170 3.32 -36.68 57.28
CA PRO A 170 4.77 -36.68 57.04
C PRO A 170 5.18 -36.83 55.55
N ILE A 171 6.44 -36.48 55.28
CA ILE A 171 7.04 -36.35 53.94
C ILE A 171 7.69 -37.69 53.51
N THR A 172 7.39 -38.18 52.31
CA THR A 172 8.30 -39.06 51.56
C THR A 172 8.15 -38.87 50.05
N SER A 173 9.29 -38.68 49.39
CA SER A 173 9.42 -38.55 47.94
C SER A 173 9.54 -39.92 47.27
N SER A 174 8.74 -40.15 46.22
CA SER A 174 8.95 -41.24 45.28
C SER A 174 8.46 -40.83 43.88
N SER A 175 9.41 -40.48 43.03
CA SER A 175 9.20 -40.04 41.65
C SER A 175 8.80 -41.20 40.74
N SER A 176 7.57 -41.21 40.24
CA SER A 176 7.18 -42.01 39.08
C SER A 176 7.64 -41.32 37.79
N SER A 177 8.81 -41.74 37.28
CA SER A 177 9.38 -41.24 36.05
C SER A 177 8.57 -41.70 34.82
N LEU A 178 7.69 -40.84 34.32
CA LEU A 178 7.15 -40.98 32.98
C LEU A 178 8.29 -40.75 31.98
N ASN A 179 8.60 -41.80 31.20
CA ASN A 179 9.62 -41.76 30.15
C ASN A 179 9.19 -40.83 29.01
N TYR A 180 9.49 -39.54 29.14
CA TYR A 180 9.67 -38.67 27.98
C TYR A 180 11.03 -38.97 27.38
N SER A 181 11.04 -39.65 26.22
CA SER A 181 12.21 -39.66 25.36
C SER A 181 12.58 -38.21 25.07
N PRO A 182 13.82 -37.76 25.32
CA PRO A 182 14.21 -36.40 24.98
C PRO A 182 14.14 -36.29 23.46
N LEU A 183 13.27 -35.39 22.95
CA LEU A 183 13.43 -34.94 21.58
C LEU A 183 14.87 -34.44 21.43
N VAL A 184 15.50 -34.82 20.32
CA VAL A 184 16.87 -34.46 19.98
C VAL A 184 17.01 -32.94 20.08
N SER A 185 17.65 -32.47 21.15
CA SER A 185 18.21 -31.12 21.21
C SER A 185 19.29 -31.03 20.16
N THR A 186 18.89 -30.62 18.96
CA THR A 186 19.85 -30.13 17.98
C THR A 186 20.59 -28.95 18.61
N PRO A 187 21.92 -28.84 18.45
CA PRO A 187 22.69 -27.75 19.01
C PRO A 187 22.46 -26.47 18.19
N PHE A 188 21.25 -25.91 18.25
CA PHE A 188 20.87 -24.68 17.57
C PHE A 188 21.29 -23.43 18.37
N THR A 189 22.55 -23.40 18.79
CA THR A 189 23.24 -22.16 19.18
C THR A 189 24.03 -21.60 18.00
N MET A 190 23.51 -21.73 16.78
CA MET A 190 23.92 -20.84 15.70
C MET A 190 23.48 -19.43 16.06
N ASN A 191 24.33 -18.43 15.82
CA ASN A 191 23.99 -17.03 16.02
C ASN A 191 22.99 -16.58 14.93
N ILE A 192 21.70 -16.84 15.18
CA ILE A 192 20.58 -16.63 14.23
C ILE A 192 20.55 -15.19 13.69
N ASN A 193 21.02 -14.24 14.50
CA ASN A 193 21.14 -12.81 14.18
C ASN A 193 21.97 -12.52 12.91
N ASN A 194 22.88 -13.44 12.52
CA ASN A 194 23.68 -13.31 11.30
C ASN A 194 23.07 -14.07 10.11
N ILE A 195 22.06 -14.93 10.34
CA ILE A 195 21.45 -15.77 9.31
C ILE A 195 20.23 -15.06 8.73
N LEU A 196 19.31 -14.57 9.56
CA LEU A 196 18.10 -13.90 9.09
C LEU A 196 18.40 -12.43 8.70
N PRO A 197 17.68 -11.84 7.72
CA PRO A 197 17.68 -10.40 7.57
C PRO A 197 17.01 -9.74 8.78
N ASN A 198 17.35 -8.49 9.08
CA ASN A 198 16.70 -7.70 10.12
C ASN A 198 15.87 -6.56 9.49
N PHE A 199 14.70 -6.29 10.05
CA PHE A 199 13.81 -5.21 9.62
C PHE A 199 13.26 -4.42 10.81
N LYS A 200 13.52 -3.11 10.82
CA LYS A 200 13.16 -2.18 11.91
C LYS A 200 11.77 -1.56 11.74
N GLY A 201 11.27 -1.53 10.51
CA GLY A 201 10.04 -0.83 10.12
C GLY A 201 10.27 0.64 9.75
N SER A 202 11.46 0.99 9.25
CA SER A 202 11.82 2.36 8.87
C SER A 202 11.23 2.77 7.51
N ALA A 203 11.27 4.08 7.22
CA ALA A 203 10.82 4.60 5.93
C ALA A 203 11.72 4.15 4.77
N GLU A 204 13.00 3.92 5.01
CA GLU A 204 14.04 3.62 4.01
C GLU A 204 14.11 2.13 3.65
N GLU A 205 13.76 1.24 4.58
CA GLU A 205 13.83 -0.21 4.37
C GLU A 205 12.89 -0.69 3.25
N ARG A 206 13.27 -1.78 2.57
CA ARG A 206 12.58 -2.32 1.38
C ARG A 206 11.74 -3.57 1.77
N PRO A 207 10.39 -3.47 1.88
CA PRO A 207 9.57 -4.52 2.50
C PRO A 207 9.46 -5.83 1.69
N VAL A 208 9.46 -5.76 0.36
CA VAL A 208 9.44 -6.96 -0.51
C VAL A 208 10.80 -7.63 -0.45
N GLN A 209 11.89 -6.85 -0.55
CA GLN A 209 13.25 -7.38 -0.40
C GLN A 209 13.41 -8.11 0.94
N PHE A 210 12.99 -7.50 2.05
CA PHE A 210 13.04 -8.16 3.37
C PHE A 210 12.27 -9.49 3.38
N LEU A 211 11.02 -9.52 2.90
CA LEU A 211 10.22 -10.74 2.91
C LEU A 211 10.82 -11.82 1.98
N THR A 212 11.32 -11.45 0.80
CA THR A 212 11.99 -12.38 -0.12
C THR A 212 13.26 -12.97 0.50
N GLU A 213 14.13 -12.14 1.08
CA GLU A 213 15.34 -12.60 1.76
C GLU A 213 15.01 -13.44 3.00
N PHE A 214 13.97 -13.06 3.75
CA PHE A 214 13.51 -13.83 4.89
C PHE A 214 12.99 -15.20 4.46
N GLU A 215 12.12 -15.29 3.45
CA GLU A 215 11.58 -16.56 2.95
C GLU A 215 12.69 -17.52 2.49
N ILE A 216 13.66 -17.04 1.70
CA ILE A 216 14.77 -17.85 1.20
C ILE A 216 15.57 -18.47 2.36
N ARG A 217 15.86 -17.68 3.39
CA ARG A 217 16.70 -18.12 4.52
C ARG A 217 15.89 -18.92 5.54
N ALA A 218 14.72 -18.46 5.94
CA ALA A 218 13.86 -19.11 6.94
C ALA A 218 13.32 -20.46 6.46
N VAL A 219 12.91 -20.59 5.19
CA VAL A 219 12.47 -21.90 4.65
C VAL A 219 13.59 -22.94 4.68
N SER A 220 14.85 -22.51 4.57
CA SER A 220 16.03 -23.38 4.71
C SER A 220 16.30 -23.81 6.17
N LEU A 221 15.76 -23.08 7.16
CA LEU A 221 15.92 -23.37 8.60
C LEU A 221 14.74 -24.16 9.18
N VAL A 222 13.50 -23.77 8.85
CA VAL A 222 12.27 -24.29 9.48
C VAL A 222 11.26 -24.88 8.48
N GLY A 223 11.63 -24.97 7.20
CA GLY A 223 10.74 -25.42 6.13
C GLY A 223 9.61 -24.44 5.83
N LYS A 224 8.58 -24.92 5.12
CA LYS A 224 7.39 -24.13 4.74
C LYS A 224 6.26 -24.23 5.78
N ASN A 225 6.59 -24.42 7.06
CA ASN A 225 5.60 -24.51 8.12
C ASN A 225 5.19 -23.11 8.57
N ASP A 226 3.93 -22.73 8.33
CA ASP A 226 3.38 -21.41 8.67
C ASP A 226 3.63 -20.99 10.13
N ILE A 227 3.42 -21.89 11.09
CA ILE A 227 3.56 -21.60 12.53
C ILE A 227 5.02 -21.31 12.86
N LEU A 228 5.96 -22.11 12.32
CA LEU A 228 7.38 -21.89 12.53
C LEU A 228 7.85 -20.61 11.84
N LEU A 229 7.40 -20.31 10.61
CA LEU A 229 7.74 -19.06 9.92
C LEU A 229 7.26 -17.82 10.71
N LEU A 230 6.07 -17.86 11.30
CA LEU A 230 5.55 -16.79 12.16
C LEU A 230 6.34 -16.63 13.47
N GLN A 231 6.89 -17.72 14.02
CA GLN A 231 7.78 -17.66 15.19
C GLN A 231 9.19 -17.14 14.80
N THR A 232 9.72 -17.59 13.66
CA THR A 232 11.04 -17.18 13.15
C THR A 232 11.05 -15.72 12.71
N VAL A 233 9.98 -15.20 12.10
CA VAL A 233 9.96 -13.79 11.67
C VAL A 233 10.03 -12.82 12.85
N GLN A 234 9.54 -13.20 14.03
CA GLN A 234 9.69 -12.39 15.24
C GLN A 234 11.17 -12.08 15.57
N GLN A 235 12.10 -12.99 15.22
CA GLN A 235 13.54 -12.81 15.43
C GLN A 235 14.19 -11.95 14.34
N ALA A 236 13.54 -11.82 13.18
CA ALA A 236 13.94 -11.00 12.04
C ALA A 236 13.39 -9.56 12.11
N LEU A 237 12.52 -9.26 13.08
CA LEU A 237 11.96 -7.94 13.32
C LEU A 237 12.61 -7.27 14.53
N SER A 238 12.89 -5.98 14.42
CA SER A 238 13.38 -5.14 15.52
C SER A 238 12.58 -3.83 15.61
N GLU A 239 12.88 -3.03 16.64
CA GLU A 239 12.35 -1.67 16.81
C GLU A 239 10.82 -1.56 16.60
N GLY A 240 10.36 -0.67 15.73
CA GLY A 240 8.94 -0.42 15.47
C GLY A 240 8.22 -1.62 14.84
N ALA A 241 8.92 -2.44 14.05
CA ALA A 241 8.35 -3.63 13.42
C ALA A 241 8.06 -4.75 14.43
N LEU A 242 8.97 -4.99 15.37
CA LEU A 242 8.74 -5.98 16.43
C LEU A 242 7.58 -5.56 17.36
N ILE A 243 7.47 -4.27 17.66
CA ILE A 243 6.35 -3.72 18.46
C ILE A 243 5.02 -3.91 17.71
N TRP A 244 4.96 -3.55 16.42
CA TRP A 244 3.77 -3.74 15.58
C TRP A 244 3.36 -5.21 15.48
N PHE A 245 4.30 -6.12 15.22
CA PHE A 245 4.00 -7.56 15.14
C PHE A 245 3.49 -8.11 16.48
N SER A 246 4.09 -7.67 17.59
CA SER A 246 3.66 -8.02 18.94
C SER A 246 2.25 -7.50 19.30
N GLN A 247 1.78 -6.43 18.64
CA GLN A 247 0.41 -5.92 18.76
C GLN A 247 -0.54 -6.71 17.85
N LEU A 248 -0.14 -6.98 16.60
CA LEU A 248 -0.90 -7.78 15.64
C LEU A 248 -1.25 -9.17 16.22
N GLN A 249 -0.28 -9.85 16.85
CA GLN A 249 -0.49 -11.16 17.46
C GLN A 249 -1.45 -11.16 18.66
N ARG A 250 -1.70 -9.99 19.29
CA ARG A 250 -2.67 -9.83 20.39
C ARG A 250 -4.03 -9.31 19.93
N SER A 251 -4.14 -8.87 18.69
CA SER A 251 -5.39 -8.36 18.11
C SER A 251 -6.33 -9.52 17.70
N PRO A 252 -7.65 -9.29 17.59
CA PRO A 252 -8.56 -10.26 16.97
C PRO A 252 -8.14 -10.59 15.52
N ASP A 253 -7.51 -9.63 14.84
CA ASP A 253 -7.05 -9.72 13.45
C ASP A 253 -5.63 -10.31 13.30
N ARG A 254 -5.15 -11.13 14.26
CA ARG A 254 -3.83 -11.77 14.15
C ARG A 254 -3.71 -12.60 12.86
N ALA A 255 -2.49 -12.69 12.32
CA ALA A 255 -2.19 -13.58 11.20
C ALA A 255 -2.03 -15.03 11.68
N HIS A 256 -2.80 -15.95 11.10
CA HIS A 256 -2.82 -17.38 11.43
C HIS A 256 -1.88 -18.21 10.55
N ASN A 257 -1.50 -17.68 9.39
CA ASN A 257 -0.60 -18.30 8.43
C ASN A 257 0.34 -17.25 7.81
N TRP A 258 1.36 -17.71 7.10
CA TRP A 258 2.37 -16.86 6.51
C TRP A 258 1.81 -15.92 5.44
N LYS A 259 0.80 -16.37 4.67
CA LYS A 259 0.12 -15.56 3.65
C LYS A 259 -0.57 -14.35 4.26
N GLU A 260 -1.36 -14.55 5.32
CA GLU A 260 -2.00 -13.47 6.08
C GLU A 260 -0.97 -12.48 6.64
N PHE A 261 0.13 -12.98 7.20
CA PHE A 261 1.20 -12.12 7.71
C PHE A 261 1.80 -11.24 6.60
N LYS A 262 2.14 -11.82 5.44
CA LYS A 262 2.66 -11.04 4.30
C LYS A 262 1.68 -9.95 3.85
N THR A 263 0.37 -10.25 3.79
CA THR A 263 -0.66 -9.26 3.48
C THR A 263 -0.63 -8.09 4.46
N ARG A 264 -0.68 -8.35 5.77
CA ARG A 264 -0.66 -7.31 6.81
C ARG A 264 0.67 -6.54 6.88
N PHE A 265 1.78 -7.23 6.58
CA PHE A 265 3.10 -6.61 6.51
C PHE A 265 3.20 -5.62 5.34
N TYR A 266 2.67 -5.97 4.16
CA TYR A 266 2.59 -5.04 3.03
C TYR A 266 1.63 -3.88 3.31
N GLU A 267 0.43 -4.13 3.84
CA GLU A 267 -0.49 -3.04 4.26
C GLU A 267 0.19 -2.04 5.21
N ARG A 268 1.04 -2.54 6.12
CA ARG A 268 1.75 -1.71 7.10
C ARG A 268 2.94 -0.95 6.54
N TYR A 269 3.80 -1.60 5.76
CA TYR A 269 5.13 -1.07 5.37
C TYR A 269 5.27 -0.73 3.89
N ARG A 270 4.39 -1.25 3.03
CA ARG A 270 4.31 -0.99 1.58
C ARG A 270 3.09 -0.11 1.28
N THR A 271 3.01 1.05 1.94
CA THR A 271 1.88 1.97 1.78
C THR A 271 1.81 2.54 0.36
N PRO A 272 0.62 2.94 -0.14
CA PRO A 272 0.49 3.57 -1.46
C PRO A 272 1.43 4.77 -1.66
N THR A 273 1.62 5.59 -0.62
CA THR A 273 2.57 6.72 -0.63
C THR A 273 4.01 6.28 -0.87
N LYS A 274 4.44 5.15 -0.29
CA LYS A 274 5.79 4.61 -0.49
C LYS A 274 5.97 4.04 -1.91
N VAL A 275 4.95 3.36 -2.43
CA VAL A 275 4.94 2.88 -3.83
C VAL A 275 4.96 4.04 -4.82
N GLU A 276 4.26 5.15 -4.56
CA GLU A 276 4.30 6.32 -5.43
C GLU A 276 5.63 7.09 -5.35
N HIS A 277 6.26 7.13 -4.18
CA HIS A 277 7.63 7.62 -4.04
C HIS A 277 8.59 6.77 -4.88
N LEU A 278 8.52 5.45 -4.78
CA LEU A 278 9.30 4.50 -5.59
C LEU A 278 9.06 4.67 -7.11
N ARG A 279 7.81 4.86 -7.55
CA ARG A 279 7.52 5.18 -8.96
C ARG A 279 8.15 6.50 -9.39
N THR A 280 8.24 7.47 -8.48
CA THR A 280 8.92 8.74 -8.74
C THR A 280 10.44 8.55 -8.82
N GLU A 281 11.04 7.71 -7.96
CA GLU A 281 12.44 7.26 -8.11
C GLU A 281 12.66 6.59 -9.47
N LEU A 282 11.77 5.69 -9.91
CA LEU A 282 11.83 5.02 -11.21
C LEU A 282 11.67 6.00 -12.39
N ARG A 283 10.79 7.01 -12.29
CA ARG A 283 10.65 8.08 -13.31
C ARG A 283 11.95 8.88 -13.46
N LEU A 284 12.65 9.14 -12.35
CA LEU A 284 13.93 9.87 -12.33
C LEU A 284 15.15 8.98 -12.54
N LEU A 285 14.97 7.65 -12.58
CA LEU A 285 16.07 6.71 -12.80
C LEU A 285 16.59 6.81 -14.25
N PHE A 286 17.89 7.02 -14.36
CA PHE A 286 18.71 6.88 -15.57
C PHE A 286 20.07 6.32 -15.15
N GLN A 287 20.74 5.60 -16.06
CA GLN A 287 22.13 5.18 -15.87
C GLN A 287 23.04 6.41 -15.75
N ARG A 288 23.90 6.46 -14.73
CA ARG A 288 24.86 7.58 -14.57
C ARG A 288 26.08 7.42 -15.48
N TYR A 289 26.75 8.52 -15.81
CA TYR A 289 27.96 8.52 -16.64
C TYR A 289 29.12 7.68 -16.09
N ASN A 290 29.22 7.58 -14.76
CA ASN A 290 30.25 6.82 -14.05
C ASN A 290 29.70 5.51 -13.44
N GLU A 291 28.62 4.98 -13.99
CA GLU A 291 27.93 3.79 -13.51
C GLU A 291 27.89 2.72 -14.60
N SER A 292 28.34 1.52 -14.24
CA SER A 292 28.32 0.38 -15.15
C SER A 292 26.88 -0.01 -15.49
N THR A 293 26.70 -0.59 -16.67
CA THR A 293 25.43 -1.16 -17.12
C THR A 293 24.83 -2.13 -16.09
N LEU A 294 25.69 -2.89 -15.39
CA LEU A 294 25.25 -3.91 -14.43
C LEU A 294 24.74 -3.28 -13.12
N ASP A 295 25.47 -2.32 -12.56
CA ASP A 295 25.06 -1.64 -11.31
C ASP A 295 23.74 -0.87 -11.53
N TYR A 296 23.61 -0.23 -12.69
CA TYR A 296 22.37 0.40 -13.11
C TYR A 296 21.22 -0.62 -13.27
N PHE A 297 21.47 -1.79 -13.87
CA PHE A 297 20.46 -2.84 -14.02
C PHE A 297 19.97 -3.37 -12.67
N GLU A 298 20.88 -3.64 -11.73
CA GLU A 298 20.50 -4.11 -10.39
C GLU A 298 19.73 -3.03 -9.61
N ARG A 299 20.09 -1.74 -9.74
CA ARG A 299 19.30 -0.63 -9.19
C ARG A 299 17.89 -0.55 -9.79
N LEU A 300 17.76 -0.67 -11.11
CA LEU A 300 16.47 -0.69 -11.79
C LEU A 300 15.62 -1.85 -11.27
N LYS A 301 16.16 -3.07 -11.28
CA LYS A 301 15.48 -4.28 -10.84
C LYS A 301 15.04 -4.20 -9.37
N THR A 302 15.89 -3.67 -8.49
CA THR A 302 15.56 -3.43 -7.07
C THR A 302 14.37 -2.50 -6.92
N LEU A 303 14.32 -1.40 -7.67
CA LEU A 303 13.18 -0.48 -7.68
C LEU A 303 11.92 -1.14 -8.26
N MET A 304 12.04 -1.91 -9.34
CA MET A 304 10.89 -2.52 -10.01
C MET A 304 10.21 -3.58 -9.14
N VAL A 305 10.97 -4.50 -8.53
CA VAL A 305 10.44 -5.48 -7.55
C VAL A 305 9.76 -4.77 -6.38
N GLU A 306 10.31 -3.65 -5.93
CA GLU A 306 9.69 -2.83 -4.88
C GLU A 306 8.50 -1.98 -5.34
N ILE A 307 8.18 -1.89 -6.63
CA ILE A 307 6.94 -1.26 -7.14
C ILE A 307 5.88 -2.32 -7.45
N ASP A 308 6.30 -3.39 -8.10
CA ASP A 308 5.47 -4.50 -8.56
C ASP A 308 6.30 -5.81 -8.46
N PRO A 309 6.04 -6.68 -7.47
CA PRO A 309 6.81 -7.92 -7.29
C PRO A 309 6.56 -8.93 -8.42
N ASP A 310 5.42 -8.83 -9.10
CA ASP A 310 4.99 -9.72 -10.18
C ASP A 310 5.29 -9.11 -11.57
N CYS A 311 6.21 -8.13 -11.61
CA CYS A 311 6.52 -7.36 -12.82
C CYS A 311 7.03 -8.24 -13.99
N ASN A 312 6.46 -8.01 -15.17
CA ASN A 312 6.84 -8.75 -16.39
C ASN A 312 8.21 -8.29 -16.96
N ASP A 313 9.06 -9.25 -17.32
CA ASP A 313 10.35 -9.06 -18.02
C ASP A 313 10.30 -8.09 -19.21
N GLN A 314 9.19 -8.04 -19.96
CA GLN A 314 9.04 -7.10 -21.09
C GLN A 314 9.00 -5.64 -20.62
N TRP A 315 8.37 -5.36 -19.47
CA TRP A 315 8.34 -4.02 -18.87
C TRP A 315 9.72 -3.66 -18.31
N VAL A 316 10.41 -4.60 -17.67
CA VAL A 316 11.80 -4.46 -17.20
C VAL A 316 12.73 -4.13 -18.37
N LYS A 317 12.64 -4.88 -19.48
CA LYS A 317 13.40 -4.65 -20.71
C LYS A 317 13.14 -3.27 -21.32
N SER A 318 11.88 -2.89 -21.47
CA SER A 318 11.49 -1.59 -22.00
C SER A 318 12.04 -0.44 -21.16
N LYS A 319 11.91 -0.53 -19.82
CA LYS A 319 12.43 0.50 -18.90
C LYS A 319 13.95 0.53 -18.86
N PHE A 320 14.62 -0.62 -18.93
CA PHE A 320 16.07 -0.71 -19.03
C PHE A 320 16.59 0.04 -20.26
N ILE A 321 16.15 -0.34 -21.47
CA ILE A 321 16.60 0.29 -22.72
C ILE A 321 16.26 1.78 -22.76
N GLN A 322 15.05 2.17 -22.32
CA GLN A 322 14.61 3.57 -22.29
C GLN A 322 15.52 4.47 -21.44
N LYS A 323 16.13 3.92 -20.38
CA LYS A 323 16.82 4.66 -19.31
C LYS A 323 18.34 4.42 -19.25
N LEU A 324 18.89 3.62 -20.16
CA LEU A 324 20.33 3.56 -20.48
C LEU A 324 20.89 4.94 -20.86
N ARG A 325 22.20 5.12 -20.71
CA ARG A 325 22.89 6.33 -21.21
C ARG A 325 22.74 6.47 -22.74
N PRO A 326 22.72 7.70 -23.31
CA PRO A 326 22.52 7.89 -24.75
C PRO A 326 23.60 7.26 -25.66
N ASP A 327 24.86 7.23 -25.22
CA ASP A 327 26.00 6.62 -25.91
C ASP A 327 25.83 5.11 -26.13
N ILE A 328 25.27 4.41 -25.13
CA ILE A 328 24.92 2.99 -25.20
C ILE A 328 23.60 2.81 -25.95
N ARG A 329 22.55 3.58 -25.57
CA ARG A 329 21.18 3.43 -26.08
C ARG A 329 21.06 3.64 -27.58
N THR A 330 21.81 4.58 -28.16
CA THR A 330 21.80 4.83 -29.62
C THR A 330 22.38 3.69 -30.46
N ARG A 331 23.07 2.73 -29.83
CA ARG A 331 23.65 1.53 -30.47
C ARG A 331 22.80 0.28 -30.23
N PHE A 332 21.61 0.42 -29.65
CA PHE A 332 20.63 -0.64 -29.55
C PHE A 332 19.71 -0.67 -30.76
N ASP A 333 19.79 -1.76 -31.54
CA ASP A 333 18.67 -2.19 -32.36
C ASP A 333 17.59 -2.80 -31.43
N ASP A 334 16.36 -2.33 -31.57
CA ASP A 334 15.17 -2.75 -30.81
C ASP A 334 14.69 -4.16 -31.23
N ASP A 335 15.46 -5.20 -30.88
CA ASP A 335 15.00 -6.60 -31.07
C ASP A 335 14.07 -7.03 -29.92
N ILE A 336 12.80 -7.14 -30.26
CA ILE A 336 11.70 -7.52 -29.36
C ILE A 336 11.89 -8.94 -28.81
N ASN A 337 12.64 -9.82 -29.49
CA ASN A 337 12.74 -11.24 -29.14
C ASN A 337 13.79 -11.54 -28.06
N LEU A 338 14.71 -10.62 -27.77
CA LEU A 338 15.75 -10.82 -26.76
C LEU A 338 15.15 -10.90 -25.35
N SER A 339 15.63 -11.85 -24.54
CA SER A 339 15.36 -11.88 -23.11
C SER A 339 16.10 -10.74 -22.41
N ILE A 340 15.66 -10.39 -21.19
CA ILE A 340 16.30 -9.34 -20.39
C ILE A 340 17.80 -9.61 -20.19
N ARG A 341 18.20 -10.88 -20.04
CA ARG A 341 19.60 -11.29 -19.88
C ARG A 341 20.46 -11.01 -21.10
N GLU A 342 19.91 -11.18 -22.30
CA GLU A 342 20.62 -10.92 -23.56
C GLU A 342 20.70 -9.42 -23.85
N VAL A 343 19.64 -8.66 -23.53
CA VAL A 343 19.64 -7.20 -23.60
C VAL A 343 20.70 -6.59 -22.67
N VAL A 344 20.79 -7.03 -21.40
CA VAL A 344 21.83 -6.54 -20.47
C VAL A 344 23.24 -6.86 -21.01
N ARG A 345 23.46 -8.06 -21.56
CA ARG A 345 24.75 -8.42 -22.18
C ARG A 345 25.08 -7.57 -23.42
N LYS A 346 24.09 -7.26 -24.27
CA LYS A 346 24.28 -6.37 -25.43
C LYS A 346 24.70 -4.98 -24.95
N ALA A 347 24.08 -4.45 -23.89
CA ALA A 347 24.45 -3.16 -23.29
C ALA A 347 25.89 -3.18 -22.73
N GLN A 348 26.28 -4.21 -21.98
CA GLN A 348 27.65 -4.37 -21.46
C GLN A 348 28.70 -4.46 -22.58
N ALA A 349 28.40 -5.18 -23.66
CA ALA A 349 29.29 -5.28 -24.82
C ALA A 349 29.44 -3.94 -25.54
N ILE A 350 28.35 -3.17 -25.65
CA ILE A 350 28.37 -1.81 -26.19
C ILE A 350 29.18 -0.87 -25.29
N GLU A 351 28.96 -0.86 -23.98
CA GLU A 351 29.71 -0.07 -23.00
C GLU A 351 31.22 -0.35 -23.10
N THR A 352 31.62 -1.63 -23.10
CA THR A 352 33.01 -2.07 -23.29
C THR A 352 33.60 -1.65 -24.65
N SER A 353 32.77 -1.39 -25.66
CA SER A 353 33.19 -0.92 -26.99
C SER A 353 33.30 0.61 -27.11
N ILE A 354 32.77 1.35 -26.13
CA ILE A 354 32.84 2.82 -26.04
C ILE A 354 34.01 3.25 -25.15
N GLU A 355 34.37 2.42 -24.16
CA GLU A 355 35.50 2.64 -23.24
C GLU A 355 36.88 2.30 -23.83
N ARG A 356 36.93 1.83 -25.09
CA ARG A 356 38.14 1.52 -25.86
C ARG A 356 38.35 2.50 -27.01
#